data_AF-A0A6C1Y4B5-F1
#
_entry.id   AF-A0A6C1Y4B5-F1
#
_cell.length_a   1.000
_cell.length_b   1.000
_cell.length_c   1.000
_cell.angle_alpha   90.00
_cell.angle_beta   90.00
_cell.angle_gamma   90.00
#
_symmetry.space_group_name_H-M   'P 1'
#
loop_
_entity.id
_entity.type
_entity.pdbx_description
1 polymer ?
#
loop_
_entity_poly.entity_id
_entity_poly.type
_entity_poly.pdbx_seq_one_letter_code
_entity_poly.pdbx_strand_id
1 'polypeptide(L)'
;MQKFILIRGHQGSGKSTFAQTKIDEFKQAHPDGEIVHIENDKLLYDEQGRYHWTPERIDKAVRTGQTMMKHAFDKCRQNRNLAMLVINSNTNQKSSNCIHLLRSARKHGLTTEIYRLHNFFDNTHHVKLHDVLSAYIKLNNNRLRDEIHITPIKPMSDDIKSEIDKLTQFDNQTIAFDKNRQSHITDDYLNYGKRNFTSKRSNLYPQLSVLKYKRQVFFDNRFDDALIEMRGTIIDEHHHIIVRPFKKTFNYSERIAKNSKYPISIDDTQRVDAVVKVNGFLGVCTYVALDKTHPSYHASFNHQVLYSTTGSLDSDFAKMNKAHCQKYEALFKAYPNHTFLFEITDEKDVHIIKEDFGETLIGVIDVATGRQFDEDRLDDIAKNFYEQSGILLKRPQQIKNIPFGDLKQRLKEVKHEGFMVFDSQSKELLFKLKSPFYLISKFLGRSNDKNITKKLDKRHVDEEYYPLIEHIKANQDTFNQLSELDKIQFIQVFLSTL
;
A
#
# COMPACT_ATOMS: atom_id res chain seq x y z
N MET A 1 -34.28 6.67 33.49
CA MET A 1 -33.25 7.51 32.82
C MET A 1 -32.49 6.66 31.81
N GLN A 2 -32.48 7.03 30.53
CA GLN A 2 -31.76 6.29 29.48
C GLN A 2 -30.63 7.15 28.90
N LYS A 3 -29.38 6.68 29.05
CA LYS A 3 -28.19 7.45 28.67
C LYS A 3 -27.22 6.59 27.86
N PHE A 4 -26.64 7.20 26.83
CA PHE A 4 -25.51 6.67 26.08
C PHE A 4 -24.28 7.56 26.32
N ILE A 5 -23.21 6.97 26.84
CA ILE A 5 -21.92 7.63 27.04
C ILE A 5 -20.91 7.12 26.03
N LEU A 6 -20.33 8.04 25.25
CA LEU A 6 -19.23 7.76 24.34
C LEU A 6 -17.92 8.31 24.92
N ILE A 7 -17.00 7.42 25.29
CA ILE A 7 -15.66 7.79 25.75
C ILE A 7 -14.68 7.69 24.59
N ARG A 8 -13.83 8.71 24.43
CA ARG A 8 -12.83 8.85 23.36
C ARG A 8 -11.44 9.08 23.94
N GLY A 9 -10.47 8.27 23.52
CA GLY A 9 -9.11 8.32 24.04
C GLY A 9 -8.17 7.30 23.39
N HIS A 10 -6.87 7.58 23.42
CA HIS A 10 -5.85 6.64 22.93
C HIS A 10 -5.64 5.49 23.92
N GLN A 11 -4.78 4.54 23.56
CA GLN A 11 -4.32 3.49 24.47
C GLN A 11 -3.51 4.12 25.60
N GLY A 12 -3.79 3.74 26.85
CA GLY A 12 -3.21 4.40 28.03
C GLY A 12 -3.94 5.66 28.51
N SER A 13 -5.07 6.07 27.92
CA SER A 13 -5.79 7.27 28.36
C SER A 13 -6.74 7.07 29.56
N GLY A 14 -6.77 5.88 30.16
CA GLY A 14 -7.64 5.55 31.31
C GLY A 14 -9.12 5.34 30.98
N LYS A 15 -9.46 4.97 29.74
CA LYS A 15 -10.86 4.82 29.27
C LYS A 15 -11.68 3.85 30.11
N SER A 16 -11.14 2.68 30.39
CA SER A 16 -11.84 1.61 31.13
C SER A 16 -12.09 2.02 32.59
N THR A 17 -11.10 2.67 33.22
CA THR A 17 -11.23 3.23 34.57
C THR A 17 -12.28 4.33 34.62
N PHE A 18 -12.25 5.28 33.69
CA PHE A 18 -13.24 6.37 33.63
C PHE A 18 -14.65 5.85 33.32
N ALA A 19 -14.76 4.80 32.48
CA ALA A 19 -16.02 4.13 32.23
C ALA A 19 -16.59 3.51 33.51
N GLN A 20 -15.74 2.88 34.34
CA GLN A 20 -16.15 2.33 35.62
C GLN A 20 -16.65 3.42 36.57
N THR A 21 -15.96 4.56 36.66
CA THR A 21 -16.44 5.71 37.47
C THR A 21 -17.84 6.15 37.05
N LYS A 22 -18.12 6.25 35.74
CA LYS A 22 -19.46 6.62 35.24
C LYS A 22 -20.51 5.54 35.47
N ILE A 23 -20.11 4.28 35.47
CA ILE A 23 -20.99 3.16 35.84
C ILE A 23 -21.36 3.26 37.32
N ASP A 24 -20.39 3.53 38.20
CA ASP A 24 -20.61 3.61 39.64
C ASP A 24 -21.49 4.82 40.01
N GLU A 25 -21.24 6.00 39.41
CA GLU A 25 -22.10 7.19 39.53
C GLU A 25 -23.56 6.88 39.12
N PHE A 26 -23.75 6.15 38.01
CA PHE A 26 -25.08 5.77 37.54
C PHE A 26 -25.77 4.79 38.49
N LYS A 27 -25.05 3.80 39.03
CA LYS A 27 -25.60 2.85 40.01
C LYS A 27 -25.99 3.53 41.33
N GLN A 28 -25.24 4.54 41.76
CA GLN A 28 -25.60 5.31 42.95
C GLN A 28 -26.93 6.05 42.76
N ALA A 29 -27.17 6.63 41.59
CA ALA A 29 -28.44 7.31 41.27
C ALA A 29 -29.57 6.35 40.90
N HIS A 30 -29.24 5.18 40.33
CA HIS A 30 -30.18 4.17 39.85
C HIS A 30 -29.70 2.76 40.22
N PRO A 31 -29.93 2.31 41.47
CA PRO A 31 -29.41 1.01 41.96
C PRO A 31 -29.84 -0.18 41.10
N ASP A 32 -31.09 -0.18 40.62
CA ASP A 32 -31.65 -1.23 39.76
C ASP A 32 -31.46 -0.96 38.26
N GLY A 33 -30.64 0.02 37.90
CA GLY A 33 -30.39 0.41 36.53
C GLY A 33 -29.54 -0.60 35.77
N GLU A 34 -29.92 -0.89 34.53
CA GLU A 34 -29.17 -1.81 33.67
C GLU A 34 -27.95 -1.13 33.03
N ILE A 35 -26.84 -1.87 32.88
CA ILE A 35 -25.61 -1.37 32.30
C ILE A 35 -25.16 -2.24 31.15
N VAL A 36 -24.83 -1.60 30.02
CA VAL A 36 -24.21 -2.25 28.87
C VAL A 36 -22.90 -1.54 28.56
N HIS A 37 -21.78 -2.19 28.89
CA HIS A 37 -20.43 -1.67 28.65
C HIS A 37 -19.81 -2.32 27.41
N ILE A 38 -19.58 -1.52 26.38
CA ILE A 38 -18.97 -1.91 25.12
C ILE A 38 -17.47 -1.55 25.14
N GLU A 39 -16.64 -2.58 25.27
CA GLU A 39 -15.18 -2.47 25.25
C GLU A 39 -14.60 -3.73 24.60
N ASN A 40 -14.01 -3.59 23.42
CA ASN A 40 -13.56 -4.73 22.62
C ASN A 40 -12.43 -5.48 23.32
N ASP A 41 -11.55 -4.78 24.03
CA ASP A 41 -10.42 -5.39 24.73
C ASP A 41 -10.86 -6.39 25.81
N LYS A 42 -12.05 -6.19 26.43
CA LYS A 42 -12.62 -7.16 27.39
C LYS A 42 -12.98 -8.51 26.75
N LEU A 43 -13.21 -8.53 25.43
CA LEU A 43 -13.55 -9.74 24.67
C LEU A 43 -12.31 -10.47 24.13
N LEU A 44 -11.11 -9.97 24.40
CA LEU A 44 -9.85 -10.54 23.95
C LEU A 44 -9.13 -11.36 25.03
N TYR A 45 -9.66 -11.36 26.25
CA TYR A 45 -9.19 -12.21 27.33
C TYR A 45 -9.78 -13.61 27.20
N ASP A 46 -8.97 -14.63 27.46
CA ASP A 46 -9.46 -16.00 27.65
C ASP A 46 -10.00 -16.21 29.09
N GLU A 47 -10.56 -17.39 29.35
CA GLU A 47 -11.09 -17.77 30.67
C GLU A 47 -10.00 -17.77 31.77
N GLN A 48 -8.72 -17.82 31.39
CA GLN A 48 -7.57 -17.74 32.29
C GLN A 48 -7.03 -16.31 32.45
N GLY A 49 -7.70 -15.30 31.89
CA GLY A 49 -7.32 -13.90 32.00
C GLY A 49 -6.12 -13.49 31.14
N ARG A 50 -5.75 -14.27 30.13
CA ARG A 50 -4.67 -13.92 29.19
C ARG A 50 -5.20 -13.17 27.98
N TYR A 51 -4.54 -12.08 27.60
CA TYR A 51 -4.92 -11.26 26.46
C TYR A 51 -4.42 -11.85 25.13
N HIS A 52 -5.31 -12.00 24.15
CA HIS A 52 -5.00 -12.58 22.84
C HIS A 52 -5.45 -11.67 21.71
N TRP A 53 -4.49 -10.98 21.09
CA TRP A 53 -4.76 -10.14 19.93
C TRP A 53 -4.57 -10.90 18.63
N THR A 54 -5.63 -11.03 17.84
CA THR A 54 -5.55 -11.37 16.40
C THR A 54 -6.57 -10.52 15.63
N PRO A 55 -6.34 -10.24 14.33
CA PRO A 55 -7.32 -9.53 13.50
C PRO A 55 -8.73 -10.15 13.56
N GLU A 56 -8.82 -11.48 13.51
CA GLU A 56 -10.07 -12.22 13.52
C GLU A 56 -10.80 -12.09 14.86
N ARG A 57 -10.05 -12.15 15.98
CA ARG A 57 -10.61 -11.96 17.33
C ARG A 57 -11.12 -10.53 17.52
N ILE A 58 -10.38 -9.53 17.03
CA ILE A 58 -10.81 -8.13 17.05
C ILE A 58 -12.08 -7.94 16.23
N ASP A 59 -12.15 -8.47 15.02
CA ASP A 59 -13.33 -8.36 14.16
C ASP A 59 -14.55 -9.07 14.77
N LYS A 60 -14.34 -10.18 15.47
CA LYS A 60 -15.39 -10.85 16.26
C LYS A 60 -15.83 -9.96 17.43
N ALA A 61 -14.90 -9.41 18.20
CA ALA A 61 -15.19 -8.52 19.33
C ALA A 61 -15.97 -7.27 18.90
N VAL A 62 -15.58 -6.64 17.78
CA VAL A 62 -16.29 -5.49 17.21
C VAL A 62 -17.73 -5.86 16.84
N ARG A 63 -17.94 -6.99 16.15
CA ARG A 63 -19.29 -7.46 15.78
C ARG A 63 -20.14 -7.76 17.02
N THR A 64 -19.58 -8.44 18.02
CA THR A 64 -20.28 -8.69 19.29
C THR A 64 -20.67 -7.39 19.97
N GLY A 65 -19.75 -6.43 20.09
CA GLY A 65 -20.04 -5.11 20.68
C GLY A 65 -21.12 -4.33 19.94
N GLN A 66 -21.15 -4.40 18.61
CA GLN A 66 -22.22 -3.81 17.79
C GLN A 66 -23.58 -4.45 18.06
N THR A 67 -23.65 -5.78 18.15
CA THR A 67 -24.87 -6.51 18.47
C THR A 67 -25.38 -6.18 19.87
N MET A 68 -24.49 -6.17 20.88
CA MET A 68 -24.83 -5.78 22.26
C MET A 68 -25.39 -4.35 22.31
N MET A 69 -24.76 -3.41 21.62
CA MET A 69 -25.22 -2.03 21.55
C MET A 69 -26.59 -1.89 20.88
N LYS A 70 -26.80 -2.58 19.75
CA LYS A 70 -28.08 -2.59 19.04
C LYS A 70 -29.20 -3.11 19.94
N HIS A 71 -28.97 -4.25 20.59
CA HIS A 71 -29.94 -4.84 21.52
C HIS A 71 -30.26 -3.89 22.68
N ALA A 72 -29.26 -3.23 23.25
CA ALA A 72 -29.46 -2.24 24.32
C ALA A 72 -30.31 -1.04 23.87
N PHE A 73 -30.06 -0.53 22.66
CA PHE A 73 -30.84 0.57 22.09
C PHE A 73 -32.29 0.17 21.78
N ASP A 74 -32.49 -1.04 21.25
CA ASP A 74 -33.83 -1.59 21.01
C ASP A 74 -34.59 -1.78 22.34
N LYS A 75 -33.93 -2.31 23.38
CA LYS A 75 -34.51 -2.48 24.72
C LYS A 75 -34.90 -1.14 25.37
N CYS A 76 -34.04 -0.12 25.25
CA CYS A 76 -34.37 1.25 25.68
C CYS A 76 -35.62 1.79 24.97
N ARG A 77 -35.70 1.59 23.65
CA ARG A 77 -36.83 2.06 22.85
C ARG A 77 -38.14 1.38 23.24
N GLN A 78 -38.09 0.07 23.53
CA GLN A 78 -39.25 -0.71 23.95
C GLN A 78 -39.71 -0.37 25.37
N ASN A 79 -38.77 -0.02 26.27
CA ASN A 79 -39.05 0.18 27.69
C ASN A 79 -38.66 1.59 28.16
N ARG A 80 -39.48 2.60 27.85
CA ARG A 80 -39.15 4.02 28.12
C ARG A 80 -38.86 4.36 29.58
N ASN A 81 -39.44 3.63 30.52
CA ASN A 81 -39.24 3.87 31.96
C ASN A 81 -38.00 3.17 32.54
N LEU A 82 -37.36 2.28 31.77
CA LEU A 82 -36.17 1.57 32.21
C LEU A 82 -35.01 2.54 32.46
N ALA A 83 -34.39 2.45 33.63
CA ALA A 83 -33.10 3.07 33.86
C ALA A 83 -32.01 2.23 33.18
N MET A 84 -31.35 2.79 32.15
CA MET A 84 -30.28 2.08 31.45
C MET A 84 -29.13 3.03 31.08
N LEU A 85 -27.90 2.57 31.33
CA LEU A 85 -26.68 3.18 30.87
C LEU A 85 -26.00 2.29 29.82
N VAL A 86 -25.83 2.82 28.61
CA VAL A 86 -24.99 2.21 27.58
C VAL A 86 -23.70 3.02 27.49
N ILE A 87 -22.54 2.38 27.66
CA ILE A 87 -21.25 3.07 27.65
C ILE A 87 -20.30 2.40 26.66
N ASN A 88 -19.67 3.19 25.79
CA ASN A 88 -18.68 2.71 24.83
C ASN A 88 -17.32 3.36 25.12
N SER A 89 -16.35 2.53 25.54
CA SER A 89 -14.99 2.94 25.92
C SER A 89 -13.90 2.49 24.95
N ASN A 90 -14.28 2.07 23.74
CA ASN A 90 -13.32 1.83 22.66
C ASN A 90 -12.56 3.13 22.30
N THR A 91 -11.48 3.03 21.53
CA THR A 91 -10.65 4.22 21.20
C THR A 91 -11.41 5.30 20.44
N ASN A 92 -12.40 4.91 19.63
CA ASN A 92 -13.38 5.81 19.00
C ASN A 92 -12.73 6.97 18.20
N GLN A 93 -11.67 6.69 17.44
CA GLN A 93 -10.85 7.71 16.77
C GLN A 93 -11.54 8.44 15.61
N LYS A 94 -12.41 7.78 14.83
CA LYS A 94 -13.05 8.37 13.64
C LYS A 94 -14.34 9.12 14.02
N SER A 95 -14.42 10.40 13.68
CA SER A 95 -15.59 11.24 13.99
C SER A 95 -16.87 10.74 13.33
N SER A 96 -16.80 10.35 12.05
CA SER A 96 -17.95 9.84 11.28
C SER A 96 -18.63 8.65 11.97
N ASN A 97 -17.85 7.64 12.37
CA ASN A 97 -18.38 6.48 13.09
C ASN A 97 -19.04 6.88 14.41
N CYS A 98 -18.41 7.79 15.16
CA CYS A 98 -18.95 8.28 16.43
C CYS A 98 -20.26 9.04 16.23
N ILE A 99 -20.35 9.88 15.20
CA ILE A 99 -21.57 10.60 14.82
C ILE A 99 -22.69 9.61 14.50
N HIS A 100 -22.40 8.52 13.78
CA HIS A 100 -23.39 7.47 13.52
C HIS A 100 -23.91 6.81 14.81
N LEU A 101 -23.01 6.48 15.75
CA LEU A 101 -23.40 5.90 17.04
C LEU A 101 -24.29 6.86 17.84
N LEU A 102 -23.89 8.13 17.93
CA LEU A 102 -24.63 9.17 18.65
C LEU A 102 -26.01 9.42 18.03
N ARG A 103 -26.08 9.52 16.70
CA ARG A 103 -27.36 9.64 15.98
C ARG A 103 -28.26 8.44 16.22
N SER A 104 -27.70 7.23 16.22
CA SER A 104 -28.46 6.01 16.51
C SER A 104 -29.02 6.04 17.94
N ALA A 105 -28.20 6.35 18.95
CA ALA A 105 -28.64 6.45 20.34
C ALA A 105 -29.79 7.48 20.50
N ARG A 106 -29.63 8.68 19.93
CA ARG A 106 -30.66 9.74 19.98
C ARG A 106 -31.95 9.32 19.28
N LYS A 107 -31.87 8.62 18.14
CA LYS A 107 -33.05 8.07 17.44
C LYS A 107 -33.81 7.05 18.28
N HIS A 108 -33.12 6.31 19.16
CA HIS A 108 -33.74 5.38 20.11
C HIS A 108 -34.22 6.08 21.40
N GLY A 109 -34.00 7.40 21.52
CA GLY A 109 -34.45 8.25 22.63
C GLY A 109 -33.51 8.26 23.84
N LEU A 110 -32.26 7.81 23.67
CA LEU A 110 -31.25 7.95 24.71
C LEU A 110 -30.68 9.37 24.71
N THR A 111 -30.45 9.91 25.90
CA THR A 111 -29.60 11.10 26.08
C THR A 111 -28.14 10.74 25.79
N THR A 112 -27.35 11.65 25.22
CA THR A 112 -25.95 11.34 24.82
C THR A 112 -24.95 12.26 25.48
N GLU A 113 -23.87 11.71 26.01
CA GLU A 113 -22.70 12.44 26.49
C GLU A 113 -21.43 11.92 25.81
N ILE A 114 -20.47 12.81 25.59
CA ILE A 114 -19.21 12.48 24.93
C ILE A 114 -18.08 12.97 25.80
N TYR A 115 -17.17 12.09 26.19
CA TYR A 115 -16.01 12.44 27.01
C TYR A 115 -14.71 12.20 26.24
N ARG A 116 -13.81 13.18 26.28
CA ARG A 116 -12.47 13.11 25.67
C ARG A 116 -11.41 13.07 26.77
N LEU A 117 -10.65 11.98 26.85
CA LEU A 117 -9.60 11.77 27.85
C LEU A 117 -8.21 12.10 27.30
N HIS A 118 -7.38 12.79 28.10
CA HIS A 118 -6.04 13.27 27.72
C HIS A 118 -4.90 12.72 28.59
N ASN A 119 -5.18 11.70 29.42
CA ASN A 119 -4.15 11.10 30.26
C ASN A 119 -3.14 10.27 29.45
N PHE A 120 -1.91 10.17 29.93
CA PHE A 120 -0.86 9.30 29.39
C PHE A 120 -0.38 8.31 30.47
N PHE A 121 -1.22 7.33 30.81
CA PHE A 121 -0.83 6.20 31.66
C PHE A 121 -0.03 5.16 30.89
N ASP A 122 0.66 4.31 31.64
CA ASP A 122 1.44 3.23 31.06
C ASP A 122 0.49 2.26 30.37
N ASN A 123 0.81 1.92 29.12
CA ASN A 123 -0.08 1.10 28.33
C ASN A 123 0.04 -0.37 28.77
N THR A 124 -1.07 -0.96 29.19
CA THR A 124 -1.14 -2.33 29.71
C THR A 124 -1.03 -3.40 28.63
N HIS A 125 -1.15 -3.02 27.35
CA HIS A 125 -1.18 -3.94 26.20
C HIS A 125 0.11 -3.87 25.36
N HIS A 126 1.16 -3.23 25.87
CA HIS A 126 2.46 -3.06 25.19
C HIS A 126 2.33 -2.52 23.75
N VAL A 127 1.37 -1.62 23.55
CA VAL A 127 1.17 -0.93 22.27
C VAL A 127 2.36 0.00 22.05
N LYS A 128 2.95 -0.09 20.85
CA LYS A 128 4.12 0.72 20.49
C LYS A 128 3.81 2.21 20.66
N LEU A 129 4.75 2.97 21.24
CA LEU A 129 4.56 4.38 21.54
C LEU A 129 4.03 5.18 20.34
N HIS A 130 4.64 4.99 19.17
CA HIS A 130 4.21 5.59 17.91
C HIS A 130 2.71 5.42 17.63
N ASP A 131 2.15 4.23 17.87
CA ASP A 131 0.74 3.95 17.59
C ASP A 131 -0.18 4.65 18.57
N VAL A 132 0.27 4.82 19.83
CA VAL A 132 -0.40 5.62 20.85
C VAL A 132 -0.44 7.10 20.42
N LEU A 133 0.70 7.66 20.01
CA LEU A 133 0.80 9.06 19.59
C LEU A 133 -0.01 9.32 18.31
N SER A 134 0.06 8.40 17.35
CA SER A 134 -0.76 8.44 16.13
C SER A 134 -2.26 8.41 16.44
N ALA A 135 -2.70 7.61 17.43
CA ALA A 135 -4.09 7.59 17.87
C ALA A 135 -4.50 8.91 18.51
N TYR A 136 -3.64 9.52 19.34
CA TYR A 136 -3.88 10.82 19.95
C TYR A 136 -4.03 11.94 18.90
N ILE A 137 -3.12 12.00 17.92
CA ILE A 137 -3.19 12.96 16.80
C ILE A 137 -4.49 12.77 15.99
N LYS A 138 -4.85 11.52 15.67
CA LYS A 138 -6.10 11.21 14.96
C LYS A 138 -7.32 11.71 15.73
N LEU A 139 -7.38 11.52 17.04
CA LEU A 139 -8.47 12.02 17.87
C LEU A 139 -8.56 13.56 17.80
N ASN A 140 -7.43 14.25 17.85
CA ASN A 140 -7.39 15.71 17.78
C ASN A 140 -7.81 16.27 16.41
N ASN A 141 -7.54 15.52 15.34
CA ASN A 141 -7.95 15.86 13.97
C ASN A 141 -9.41 15.48 13.69
N ASN A 142 -10.03 14.63 14.52
CA ASN A 142 -11.39 14.12 14.33
C ASN A 142 -12.32 14.56 15.47
N ARG A 143 -12.32 15.85 15.81
CA ARG A 143 -13.12 16.40 16.93
C ARG A 143 -14.62 16.22 16.71
N LEU A 144 -15.36 16.03 17.80
CA LEU A 144 -16.83 16.15 17.84
C LEU A 144 -17.23 17.46 18.52
N ARG A 145 -18.37 18.03 18.11
CA ARG A 145 -18.85 19.34 18.57
C ARG A 145 -19.12 19.39 20.08
N ASP A 146 -19.68 18.32 20.63
CA ASP A 146 -20.19 18.26 22.01
C ASP A 146 -19.24 17.43 22.93
N GLU A 147 -17.94 17.43 22.65
CA GLU A 147 -16.93 16.71 23.46
C GLU A 147 -16.65 17.43 24.79
N ILE A 148 -16.84 16.72 25.90
CA ILE A 148 -16.43 17.16 27.24
C ILE A 148 -14.99 16.71 27.46
N HIS A 149 -14.07 17.67 27.49
CA HIS A 149 -12.66 17.40 27.72
C HIS A 149 -12.40 17.22 29.22
N ILE A 150 -11.91 16.04 29.60
CA ILE A 150 -11.57 15.73 30.98
C ILE A 150 -10.13 16.17 31.27
N THR A 151 -9.96 16.96 32.32
CA THR A 151 -8.64 17.38 32.81
C THR A 151 -7.81 16.15 33.16
N PRO A 152 -6.60 16.00 32.60
CA PRO A 152 -5.76 14.85 32.87
C PRO A 152 -5.15 14.91 34.27
N ILE A 153 -5.15 13.77 34.96
CA ILE A 153 -4.46 13.54 36.23
C ILE A 153 -3.00 13.17 35.96
N LYS A 154 -2.73 12.41 34.89
CA LYS A 154 -1.38 12.15 34.37
C LYS A 154 -1.25 12.81 33.00
N PRO A 155 -0.88 14.11 32.93
CA PRO A 155 -0.74 14.82 31.68
C PRO A 155 0.39 14.25 30.82
N MET A 156 0.39 14.64 29.56
CA MET A 156 1.48 14.36 28.62
C MET A 156 2.80 14.99 29.11
N SER A 157 3.92 14.26 29.03
CA SER A 157 5.25 14.83 29.31
C SER A 157 5.77 15.66 28.13
N ASP A 158 6.79 16.48 28.38
CA ASP A 158 7.42 17.31 27.34
C ASP A 158 8.04 16.48 26.21
N ASP A 159 8.63 15.31 26.53
CA ASP A 159 9.16 14.39 25.52
C ASP A 159 8.06 13.89 24.57
N ILE A 160 6.91 13.49 25.13
CA ILE A 160 5.77 13.03 24.33
C ILE A 160 5.21 14.16 23.47
N LYS A 161 5.17 15.38 24.01
CA LYS A 161 4.76 16.57 23.27
C LYS A 161 5.68 16.82 22.09
N SER A 162 7.01 16.76 22.30
CA SER A 162 8.01 16.89 21.24
C SER A 162 7.83 15.83 20.15
N GLU A 163 7.60 14.57 20.52
CA GLU A 163 7.37 13.49 19.54
C GLU A 163 6.06 13.66 18.76
N ILE A 164 4.99 14.17 19.39
CA ILE A 164 3.74 14.51 18.70
C ILE A 164 3.96 15.66 17.71
N ASP A 165 4.73 16.68 18.09
CA ASP A 165 5.03 17.82 17.23
C ASP A 165 5.82 17.36 16.00
N LYS A 166 6.85 16.51 16.18
CA LYS A 166 7.58 15.86 15.07
C LYS A 166 6.64 15.07 14.16
N LEU A 167 5.82 14.18 14.72
CA LEU A 167 4.86 13.37 13.96
C LEU A 167 3.89 14.22 13.15
N THR A 168 3.44 15.34 13.70
CA THR A 168 2.47 16.23 13.06
C THR A 168 3.11 16.98 11.91
N GLN A 169 4.30 17.54 12.12
CA GLN A 169 5.00 18.40 11.17
C GLN A 169 5.75 17.65 10.07
N PHE A 170 5.99 16.34 10.22
CA PHE A 170 6.84 15.56 9.31
C PHE A 170 6.48 15.69 7.81
N ASP A 171 5.19 15.66 7.45
CA ASP A 171 4.76 15.79 6.05
C ASP A 171 5.10 17.15 5.39
N ASN A 172 5.52 18.16 6.17
CA ASN A 172 5.86 19.50 5.69
C ASN A 172 7.38 19.75 5.60
N GLN A 173 8.20 18.74 5.87
CA GLN A 173 9.66 18.88 5.90
C GLN A 173 10.32 18.36 4.62
N THR A 174 11.50 18.90 4.31
CA THR A 174 12.38 18.35 3.27
C THR A 174 12.86 16.95 3.69
N ILE A 175 12.71 15.97 2.81
CA ILE A 175 13.13 14.60 3.09
C ILE A 175 14.66 14.51 3.01
N ALA A 176 15.29 14.18 4.13
CA ALA A 176 16.74 14.01 4.20
C ALA A 176 17.22 12.83 3.34
N PHE A 177 18.44 12.94 2.82
CA PHE A 177 19.14 11.85 2.16
C PHE A 177 20.18 11.24 3.09
N ASP A 178 20.08 9.94 3.35
CA ASP A 178 21.06 9.19 4.12
C ASP A 178 22.21 8.78 3.20
N LYS A 179 23.39 9.38 3.41
CA LYS A 179 24.60 9.10 2.63
C LYS A 179 25.17 7.70 2.88
N ASN A 180 24.95 7.11 4.06
CA ASN A 180 25.47 5.77 4.36
C ASN A 180 24.60 4.71 3.67
N ARG A 181 23.28 4.91 3.69
CA ARG A 181 22.33 4.02 3.00
C ARG A 181 22.14 4.34 1.51
N GLN A 182 22.63 5.49 1.04
CA GLN A 182 22.38 6.03 -0.30
C GLN A 182 20.88 6.01 -0.64
N SER A 183 20.05 6.56 0.25
CA SER A 183 18.58 6.46 0.18
C SER A 183 17.89 7.60 0.94
N HIS A 184 16.67 7.94 0.51
CA HIS A 184 15.78 8.83 1.26
C HIS A 184 14.95 8.09 2.34
N ILE A 185 15.06 6.76 2.40
CA ILE A 185 14.47 5.94 3.46
C ILE A 185 15.36 6.03 4.70
N THR A 186 15.19 7.12 5.45
CA THR A 186 15.91 7.37 6.71
C THR A 186 15.17 6.78 7.90
N ASP A 187 15.85 6.65 9.04
CA ASP A 187 15.23 6.25 10.30
C ASP A 187 14.09 7.20 10.69
N ASP A 188 14.26 8.51 10.49
CA ASP A 188 13.21 9.51 10.69
C ASP A 188 12.01 9.25 9.77
N TYR A 189 12.23 8.96 8.48
CA TYR A 189 11.13 8.64 7.58
C TYR A 189 10.40 7.36 7.98
N LEU A 190 11.14 6.32 8.37
CA LEU A 190 10.57 5.08 8.85
C LEU A 190 9.76 5.28 10.14
N ASN A 191 10.16 6.20 11.01
CA ASN A 191 9.49 6.48 12.27
C ASN A 191 8.28 7.40 12.12
N TYR A 192 8.38 8.45 11.30
CA TYR A 192 7.42 9.55 11.26
C TYR A 192 6.58 9.59 9.96
N GLY A 193 7.01 8.92 8.89
CA GLY A 193 6.33 8.86 7.57
C GLY A 193 5.28 7.76 7.42
N LYS A 194 4.99 6.96 8.46
CA LYS A 194 4.14 5.73 8.41
C LYS A 194 2.70 5.96 7.92
N ARG A 195 2.23 7.20 7.87
CA ARG A 195 0.97 7.58 7.24
C ARG A 195 0.95 7.24 5.75
N ASN A 196 2.10 7.26 5.06
CA ASN A 196 2.19 7.15 3.61
C ASN A 196 2.65 5.77 3.11
N PHE A 197 3.17 4.89 3.97
CA PHE A 197 3.63 3.55 3.58
C PHE A 197 3.20 2.44 4.55
N THR A 198 3.35 1.20 4.12
CA THR A 198 3.21 -0.01 4.93
C THR A 198 4.57 -0.69 5.03
N SER A 199 4.88 -1.20 6.23
CA SER A 199 6.01 -2.10 6.46
C SER A 199 5.45 -3.46 6.86
N LYS A 200 5.57 -4.45 5.98
CA LYS A 200 5.03 -5.80 6.16
C LYS A 200 6.16 -6.75 6.52
N ARG A 201 6.18 -7.22 7.77
CA ARG A 201 7.11 -8.24 8.24
C ARG A 201 6.88 -9.56 7.48
N SER A 202 7.96 -10.24 7.10
CA SER A 202 7.88 -11.55 6.48
C SER A 202 7.63 -12.64 7.52
N ASN A 203 6.86 -13.67 7.14
CA ASN A 203 6.67 -14.86 7.95
C ASN A 203 7.85 -15.82 7.78
N LEU A 204 8.37 -15.95 6.56
CA LEU A 204 9.51 -16.80 6.23
C LEU A 204 10.83 -16.24 6.79
N TYR A 205 10.99 -14.92 6.77
CA TYR A 205 12.16 -14.23 7.30
C TYR A 205 11.73 -13.16 8.32
N PRO A 206 11.49 -13.54 9.59
CA PRO A 206 10.99 -12.62 10.60
C PRO A 206 11.90 -11.41 10.86
N GLN A 207 13.18 -11.45 10.50
CA GLN A 207 14.07 -10.29 10.60
C GLN A 207 13.86 -9.26 9.47
N LEU A 208 13.06 -9.56 8.44
CA LEU A 208 12.88 -8.72 7.27
C LEU A 208 11.48 -8.12 7.17
N SER A 209 11.40 -6.90 6.64
CA SER A 209 10.14 -6.22 6.33
C SER A 209 10.14 -5.59 4.94
N VAL A 210 9.04 -5.78 4.21
CA VAL A 210 8.81 -5.19 2.88
C VAL A 210 8.15 -3.82 3.03
N LEU A 211 8.77 -2.80 2.45
CA LEU A 211 8.28 -1.42 2.41
C LEU A 211 7.49 -1.17 1.12
N LYS A 212 6.27 -0.64 1.27
CA LYS A 212 5.39 -0.30 0.15
C LYS A 212 4.60 0.97 0.42
N TYR A 213 4.62 1.94 -0.49
CA TYR A 213 3.73 3.11 -0.39
C TYR A 213 2.24 2.68 -0.40
N LYS A 214 1.40 3.40 0.33
CA LYS A 214 -0.04 3.15 0.38
C LYS A 214 -0.70 3.56 -0.92
N ARG A 215 -1.76 2.85 -1.31
CA ARG A 215 -2.58 3.14 -2.50
C ARG A 215 -3.05 4.61 -2.56
N GLN A 216 -3.36 5.21 -1.42
CA GLN A 216 -3.78 6.61 -1.32
C GLN A 216 -2.69 7.60 -1.79
N VAL A 217 -1.40 7.30 -1.59
CA VAL A 217 -0.30 8.13 -2.09
C VAL A 217 -0.37 8.26 -3.61
N PHE A 218 -0.68 7.16 -4.30
CA PHE A 218 -0.84 7.14 -5.74
C PHE A 218 -2.04 7.99 -6.19
N PHE A 219 -3.20 7.84 -5.53
CA PHE A 219 -4.41 8.58 -5.92
C PHE A 219 -4.33 10.08 -5.67
N ASP A 220 -3.74 10.47 -4.55
CA ASP A 220 -3.62 11.88 -4.16
C ASP A 220 -2.36 12.54 -4.75
N ASN A 221 -1.57 11.81 -5.55
CA ASN A 221 -0.28 12.25 -6.07
C ASN A 221 0.67 12.79 -4.97
N ARG A 222 0.72 12.12 -3.82
CA ARG A 222 1.50 12.54 -2.63
C ARG A 222 2.91 11.93 -2.56
N PHE A 223 3.47 11.52 -3.69
CA PHE A 223 4.83 10.97 -3.72
C PHE A 223 5.88 11.97 -3.21
N ASP A 224 6.92 11.46 -2.59
CA ASP A 224 8.17 12.13 -2.20
C ASP A 224 9.34 11.17 -2.47
N ASP A 225 10.58 11.62 -2.26
CA ASP A 225 11.78 10.88 -2.67
C ASP A 225 11.96 9.55 -1.91
N ALA A 226 11.43 9.43 -0.68
CA ALA A 226 11.42 8.15 0.04
C ALA A 226 10.34 7.22 -0.50
N LEU A 227 9.13 7.73 -0.74
CA LEU A 227 8.00 6.91 -1.20
C LEU A 227 8.22 6.31 -2.59
N ILE A 228 8.96 7.00 -3.46
CA ILE A 228 9.32 6.42 -4.76
C ILE A 228 10.27 5.23 -4.60
N GLU A 229 11.09 5.18 -3.54
CA GLU A 229 11.96 4.04 -3.22
C GLU A 229 11.20 2.91 -2.51
N MET A 230 10.08 3.20 -1.83
CA MET A 230 9.25 2.21 -1.14
C MET A 230 8.31 1.45 -2.09
N ARG A 231 8.87 0.76 -3.08
CA ARG A 231 8.14 -0.07 -4.05
C ARG A 231 8.58 -1.54 -3.99
N GLY A 232 8.62 -2.09 -2.77
CA GLY A 232 9.08 -3.45 -2.51
C GLY A 232 10.49 -3.54 -1.93
N THR A 233 11.09 -2.40 -1.55
CA THR A 233 12.36 -2.38 -0.80
C THR A 233 12.23 -3.19 0.48
N ILE A 234 13.23 -4.02 0.77
CA ILE A 234 13.24 -4.89 1.94
C ILE A 234 14.33 -4.40 2.88
N ILE A 235 13.95 -4.18 4.14
CA ILE A 235 14.86 -3.79 5.21
C ILE A 235 14.97 -4.88 6.28
N ASP A 236 16.09 -4.93 6.97
CA ASP A 236 16.26 -5.72 8.19
C ASP A 236 15.66 -5.01 9.42
N GLU A 237 15.83 -5.63 10.59
CA GLU A 237 15.37 -5.10 11.89
C GLU A 237 16.17 -3.86 12.37
N HIS A 238 17.32 -3.59 11.75
CA HIS A 238 18.17 -2.43 12.00
C HIS A 238 18.01 -1.34 10.92
N HIS A 239 16.98 -1.47 10.07
CA HIS A 239 16.67 -0.56 8.97
C HIS A 239 17.76 -0.44 7.89
N HIS A 240 18.62 -1.46 7.71
CA HIS A 240 19.50 -1.56 6.54
C HIS A 240 18.73 -2.14 5.35
N ILE A 241 18.99 -1.62 4.15
CA ILE A 241 18.37 -2.11 2.92
C ILE A 241 19.05 -3.42 2.51
N ILE A 242 18.27 -4.50 2.45
CA ILE A 242 18.72 -5.85 2.08
C ILE A 242 18.36 -6.18 0.63
N VAL A 243 17.24 -5.67 0.13
CA VAL A 243 16.80 -5.81 -1.27
C VAL A 243 16.33 -4.47 -1.79
N ARG A 244 16.80 -4.07 -2.97
CA ARG A 244 16.54 -2.75 -3.55
C ARG A 244 15.97 -2.87 -4.98
N PRO A 245 14.63 -2.93 -5.13
CA PRO A 245 13.99 -2.93 -6.44
C PRO A 245 13.97 -1.55 -7.12
N PHE A 246 13.41 -1.48 -8.33
CA PHE A 246 13.19 -0.20 -9.02
C PHE A 246 12.42 0.80 -8.19
N LYS A 247 12.86 2.07 -8.26
CA LYS A 247 12.07 3.22 -7.84
C LYS A 247 10.76 3.30 -8.65
N LYS A 248 9.76 3.98 -8.12
CA LYS A 248 8.50 4.28 -8.81
C LYS A 248 8.77 5.19 -10.02
N THR A 249 8.66 4.62 -11.22
CA THR A 249 8.67 5.38 -12.48
C THR A 249 7.27 5.92 -12.83
N PHE A 250 7.21 7.12 -13.40
CA PHE A 250 5.96 7.80 -13.80
C PHE A 250 5.71 7.69 -15.31
N ASN A 251 4.45 7.69 -15.73
CA ASN A 251 4.10 7.75 -17.15
C ASN A 251 4.52 9.11 -17.71
N TYR A 252 4.81 9.19 -19.01
CA TYR A 252 5.09 10.47 -19.68
C TYR A 252 3.99 11.51 -19.39
N SER A 253 2.72 11.11 -19.49
CA SER A 253 1.57 11.96 -19.16
C SER A 253 1.51 12.43 -17.70
N GLU A 254 2.02 11.64 -16.75
CA GLU A 254 2.14 12.06 -15.34
C GLU A 254 3.26 13.10 -15.14
N ARG A 255 4.34 13.03 -15.94
CA ARG A 255 5.49 13.95 -15.85
C ARG A 255 5.22 15.31 -16.51
N ILE A 256 4.40 15.36 -17.57
CA ILE A 256 4.05 16.63 -18.25
C ILE A 256 2.80 17.31 -17.68
N ALA A 257 2.11 16.69 -16.72
CA ALA A 257 0.95 17.28 -16.09
C ALA A 257 1.31 18.57 -15.32
N LYS A 258 0.42 19.56 -15.35
CA LYS A 258 0.64 20.89 -14.71
C LYS A 258 1.01 20.81 -13.23
N ASN A 259 0.51 19.82 -12.51
CA ASN A 259 0.74 19.58 -11.08
C ASN A 259 1.69 18.40 -10.84
N SER A 260 2.53 18.03 -11.80
CA SER A 260 3.52 16.98 -11.60
C SER A 260 4.52 17.37 -10.52
N LYS A 261 4.76 16.46 -9.57
CA LYS A 261 5.83 16.63 -8.57
C LYS A 261 7.22 16.37 -9.16
N TYR A 262 7.29 15.62 -10.26
CA TYR A 262 8.51 15.25 -10.95
C TYR A 262 8.37 15.65 -12.42
N PRO A 263 8.31 16.95 -12.73
CA PRO A 263 8.08 17.40 -14.10
C PRO A 263 9.21 16.95 -15.02
N ILE A 264 8.89 16.82 -16.31
CA ILE A 264 9.91 16.64 -17.35
C ILE A 264 9.63 17.57 -18.52
N SER A 265 10.70 18.05 -19.14
CA SER A 265 10.67 18.72 -20.44
C SER A 265 11.60 17.94 -21.36
N ILE A 266 11.07 17.49 -22.49
CA ILE A 266 11.79 16.73 -23.50
C ILE A 266 11.30 17.18 -24.87
N ASP A 267 12.24 17.48 -25.76
CA ASP A 267 11.95 17.90 -27.13
C ASP A 267 11.86 16.69 -28.07
N ASP A 268 11.13 16.82 -29.18
CA ASP A 268 10.96 15.75 -30.15
C ASP A 268 12.27 15.34 -30.85
N THR A 269 13.27 16.24 -30.88
CA THR A 269 14.61 15.96 -31.41
C THR A 269 15.54 15.27 -30.40
N GLN A 270 15.19 15.26 -29.10
CA GLN A 270 16.02 14.65 -28.08
C GLN A 270 16.17 13.14 -28.35
N ARG A 271 17.40 12.65 -28.22
CA ARG A 271 17.75 11.25 -28.47
C ARG A 271 17.48 10.40 -27.23
N VAL A 272 16.70 9.36 -27.39
CA VAL A 272 16.32 8.42 -26.33
C VAL A 272 16.63 6.98 -26.73
N ASP A 273 16.83 6.16 -25.71
CA ASP A 273 16.79 4.70 -25.84
C ASP A 273 15.44 4.20 -25.32
N ALA A 274 14.82 3.27 -26.03
CA ALA A 274 13.51 2.72 -25.68
C ALA A 274 13.60 1.20 -25.52
N VAL A 275 13.24 0.72 -24.34
CA VAL A 275 13.19 -0.70 -24.01
C VAL A 275 11.73 -1.15 -24.04
N VAL A 276 11.40 -2.19 -24.79
CA VAL A 276 10.04 -2.74 -24.83
C VAL A 276 9.61 -3.13 -23.43
N LYS A 277 8.48 -2.58 -22.98
CA LYS A 277 7.95 -2.90 -21.67
C LYS A 277 7.12 -4.18 -21.75
N VAL A 278 7.72 -5.30 -21.36
CA VAL A 278 7.04 -6.58 -21.16
C VAL A 278 5.92 -6.41 -20.13
N ASN A 279 4.79 -7.08 -20.35
CA ASN A 279 3.60 -7.00 -19.52
C ASN A 279 3.45 -8.24 -18.62
N GLY A 280 4.18 -8.23 -17.50
CA GLY A 280 4.14 -9.28 -16.48
C GLY A 280 3.95 -8.72 -15.06
N PHE A 281 4.34 -9.50 -14.06
CA PHE A 281 4.57 -9.00 -12.71
C PHE A 281 6.08 -8.92 -12.40
N LEU A 282 6.45 -7.99 -11.52
CA LEU A 282 7.84 -7.82 -11.12
C LEU A 282 8.28 -8.91 -10.14
N GLY A 283 9.14 -9.81 -10.61
CA GLY A 283 9.94 -10.73 -9.80
C GLY A 283 11.25 -10.07 -9.37
N VAL A 284 11.63 -10.28 -8.11
CA VAL A 284 12.82 -9.68 -7.49
C VAL A 284 13.66 -10.77 -6.84
N CYS A 285 14.93 -10.87 -7.22
CA CYS A 285 15.86 -11.88 -6.73
C CYS A 285 17.13 -11.22 -6.17
N THR A 286 17.59 -11.60 -4.98
CA THR A 286 18.84 -11.06 -4.41
C THR A 286 19.54 -12.13 -3.60
N TYR A 287 20.79 -12.44 -3.97
CA TYR A 287 21.66 -13.23 -3.11
C TYR A 287 22.27 -12.32 -2.04
N VAL A 288 21.98 -12.59 -0.78
CA VAL A 288 22.49 -11.81 0.35
C VAL A 288 23.80 -12.39 0.82
N ALA A 289 24.84 -11.57 0.88
CA ALA A 289 26.14 -11.92 1.45
C ALA A 289 26.65 -10.75 2.28
N LEU A 290 26.21 -10.69 3.54
CA LEU A 290 26.58 -9.64 4.48
C LEU A 290 27.99 -9.85 5.00
N ASP A 291 28.71 -8.76 5.24
CA ASP A 291 30.01 -8.79 5.89
C ASP A 291 29.88 -8.97 7.41
N LYS A 292 30.96 -9.40 8.07
CA LYS A 292 30.98 -9.70 9.51
C LYS A 292 30.70 -8.50 10.41
N THR A 293 30.81 -7.27 9.91
CA THR A 293 30.52 -6.05 10.66
C THR A 293 29.05 -5.65 10.59
N HIS A 294 28.28 -6.22 9.64
CA HIS A 294 26.86 -5.98 9.51
C HIS A 294 26.09 -6.56 10.71
N PRO A 295 25.17 -5.82 11.36
CA PRO A 295 24.50 -6.29 12.58
C PRO A 295 23.63 -7.53 12.35
N SER A 296 23.06 -7.68 11.15
CA SER A 296 22.36 -8.92 10.72
C SER A 296 23.24 -10.01 10.11
N TYR A 297 24.57 -10.00 10.33
CA TYR A 297 25.47 -11.03 9.78
C TYR A 297 25.03 -12.47 10.12
N HIS A 298 24.52 -12.68 11.33
CA HIS A 298 24.04 -13.98 11.82
C HIS A 298 22.55 -14.25 11.52
N ALA A 299 21.88 -13.38 10.77
CA ALA A 299 20.47 -13.58 10.44
C ALA A 299 20.31 -14.75 9.45
N SER A 300 19.18 -15.47 9.56
CA SER A 300 18.89 -16.67 8.77
C SER A 300 18.76 -16.42 7.26
N PHE A 301 18.57 -15.16 6.86
CA PHE A 301 18.51 -14.75 5.47
C PHE A 301 19.89 -14.48 4.84
N ASN A 302 20.95 -14.37 5.65
CA ASN A 302 22.30 -14.20 5.13
C ASN A 302 22.75 -15.49 4.41
N HIS A 303 23.49 -15.34 3.31
CA HIS A 303 23.88 -16.42 2.40
C HIS A 303 22.70 -17.17 1.77
N GLN A 304 21.52 -16.54 1.68
CA GLN A 304 20.34 -17.05 0.97
C GLN A 304 20.02 -16.21 -0.26
N VAL A 305 19.33 -16.81 -1.22
CA VAL A 305 18.66 -16.07 -2.29
C VAL A 305 17.25 -15.71 -1.83
N LEU A 306 16.96 -14.41 -1.77
CA LEU A 306 15.65 -13.88 -1.45
C LEU A 306 14.85 -13.69 -2.73
N TYR A 307 13.66 -14.27 -2.76
CA TYR A 307 12.69 -14.13 -3.84
C TYR A 307 11.51 -13.32 -3.33
N SER A 308 11.25 -12.17 -3.95
CA SER A 308 10.19 -11.26 -3.53
C SER A 308 9.46 -10.65 -4.72
N THR A 309 8.42 -9.89 -4.40
CA THR A 309 7.71 -9.02 -5.35
C THR A 309 7.57 -7.63 -4.73
N THR A 310 6.93 -6.70 -5.43
CA THR A 310 6.68 -5.33 -4.93
C THR A 310 5.94 -5.25 -3.58
N GLY A 311 5.36 -6.34 -3.06
CA GLY A 311 4.57 -6.29 -1.83
C GLY A 311 4.73 -7.44 -0.85
N SER A 312 5.58 -8.44 -1.13
CA SER A 312 5.73 -9.59 -0.22
C SER A 312 6.97 -10.42 -0.52
N LEU A 313 7.51 -11.03 0.55
CA LEU A 313 8.41 -12.20 0.49
C LEU A 313 7.62 -13.53 0.53
N ASP A 314 6.39 -13.50 1.05
CA ASP A 314 5.64 -14.72 1.39
C ASP A 314 4.45 -15.04 0.46
N SER A 315 4.13 -14.19 -0.52
CA SER A 315 2.94 -14.37 -1.37
C SER A 315 3.11 -15.53 -2.36
N ASP A 316 2.01 -16.03 -2.91
CA ASP A 316 2.08 -17.05 -3.97
C ASP A 316 2.84 -16.54 -5.20
N PHE A 317 2.76 -15.23 -5.52
CA PHE A 317 3.62 -14.59 -6.51
C PHE A 317 5.13 -14.63 -6.17
N ALA A 318 5.51 -14.62 -4.89
CA ALA A 318 6.91 -14.73 -4.50
C ALA A 318 7.41 -16.17 -4.67
N LYS A 319 6.54 -17.16 -4.41
CA LYS A 319 6.82 -18.58 -4.70
C LYS A 319 6.92 -18.83 -6.20
N MET A 320 6.03 -18.23 -6.99
CA MET A 320 6.07 -18.28 -8.46
C MET A 320 7.37 -17.66 -9.00
N ASN A 321 7.75 -16.47 -8.50
CA ASN A 321 9.05 -15.86 -8.84
C ASN A 321 10.22 -16.81 -8.53
N LYS A 322 10.22 -17.49 -7.37
CA LYS A 322 11.23 -18.50 -7.04
C LYS A 322 11.25 -19.65 -8.06
N ALA A 323 10.09 -20.19 -8.41
CA ALA A 323 10.00 -21.30 -9.36
C ALA A 323 10.61 -20.95 -10.73
N HIS A 324 10.37 -19.72 -11.21
CA HIS A 324 10.96 -19.20 -12.44
C HIS A 324 12.47 -18.97 -12.33
N CYS A 325 12.90 -18.32 -11.24
CA CYS A 325 14.24 -17.73 -11.17
C CYS A 325 15.30 -18.59 -10.47
N GLN A 326 14.94 -19.66 -9.76
CA GLN A 326 15.91 -20.50 -9.01
C GLN A 326 16.98 -21.16 -9.89
N LYS A 327 16.71 -21.34 -11.18
CA LYS A 327 17.72 -21.81 -12.15
C LYS A 327 18.88 -20.83 -12.36
N TYR A 328 18.74 -19.58 -11.92
CA TYR A 328 19.74 -18.52 -12.03
C TYR A 328 20.52 -18.27 -10.72
N GLU A 329 20.39 -19.11 -9.69
CA GLU A 329 21.07 -18.87 -8.41
C GLU A 329 22.59 -18.75 -8.51
N ALA A 330 23.22 -19.48 -9.44
CA ALA A 330 24.66 -19.35 -9.71
C ALA A 330 25.03 -17.92 -10.15
N LEU A 331 24.19 -17.31 -11.02
CA LEU A 331 24.35 -15.93 -11.44
C LEU A 331 24.19 -14.97 -10.26
N PHE A 332 23.15 -15.15 -9.44
CA PHE A 332 22.93 -14.28 -8.27
C PHE A 332 24.09 -14.35 -7.29
N LYS A 333 24.69 -15.52 -7.08
CA LYS A 333 25.86 -15.71 -6.21
C LYS A 333 27.13 -15.07 -6.78
N ALA A 334 27.27 -14.97 -8.10
CA ALA A 334 28.36 -14.25 -8.75
C ALA A 334 28.25 -12.71 -8.58
N TYR A 335 27.05 -12.22 -8.26
CA TYR A 335 26.77 -10.81 -8.00
C TYR A 335 26.13 -10.63 -6.61
N PRO A 336 26.87 -10.92 -5.52
CA PRO A 336 26.34 -10.79 -4.17
C PRO A 336 25.85 -9.37 -3.92
N ASN A 337 24.75 -9.26 -3.17
CA ASN A 337 24.10 -7.99 -2.82
C ASN A 337 23.73 -7.14 -4.06
N HIS A 338 23.39 -7.78 -5.16
CA HIS A 338 22.71 -7.16 -6.30
C HIS A 338 21.30 -7.69 -6.42
N THR A 339 20.35 -6.78 -6.62
CA THR A 339 18.95 -7.10 -6.84
C THR A 339 18.67 -7.24 -8.33
N PHE A 340 18.48 -8.49 -8.77
CA PHE A 340 18.02 -8.85 -10.11
C PHE A 340 16.51 -8.69 -10.22
N LEU A 341 16.06 -8.06 -11.29
CA LEU A 341 14.67 -7.68 -11.53
C LEU A 341 14.21 -8.33 -12.82
N PHE A 342 13.12 -9.08 -12.72
CA PHE A 342 12.53 -9.81 -13.82
C PHE A 342 11.09 -9.37 -14.04
N GLU A 343 10.67 -9.24 -15.30
CA GLU A 343 9.26 -9.30 -15.62
C GLU A 343 8.92 -10.79 -15.82
N ILE A 344 8.05 -11.32 -14.96
CA ILE A 344 7.58 -12.71 -14.99
C ILE A 344 6.24 -12.77 -15.70
N THR A 345 6.13 -13.62 -16.69
CA THR A 345 4.92 -13.91 -17.47
C THR A 345 4.54 -15.36 -17.23
N ASP A 346 3.51 -15.58 -16.43
CA ASP A 346 3.05 -16.92 -16.01
C ASP A 346 1.59 -17.12 -16.45
N GLU A 347 1.25 -18.34 -16.84
CA GLU A 347 -0.10 -18.72 -17.29
C GLU A 347 -1.19 -18.43 -16.23
N LYS A 348 -0.83 -18.41 -14.95
CA LYS A 348 -1.73 -18.18 -13.81
C LYS A 348 -1.88 -16.69 -13.47
N ASP A 349 -1.04 -15.81 -14.04
CA ASP A 349 -1.15 -14.36 -13.90
C ASP A 349 -1.43 -13.72 -15.26
N VAL A 350 -2.71 -13.61 -15.57
CA VAL A 350 -3.11 -13.10 -16.88
C VAL A 350 -3.02 -11.58 -16.90
N HIS A 351 -2.24 -11.08 -17.84
CA HIS A 351 -2.06 -9.66 -18.09
C HIS A 351 -2.78 -9.20 -19.37
N ILE A 352 -2.67 -7.90 -19.68
CA ILE A 352 -3.42 -7.27 -20.76
C ILE A 352 -2.82 -7.64 -22.12
N ILE A 353 -1.50 -7.73 -22.22
CA ILE A 353 -0.80 -8.15 -23.44
C ILE A 353 -0.51 -9.64 -23.33
N LYS A 354 -0.74 -10.35 -24.43
CA LYS A 354 -0.29 -11.74 -24.56
C LYS A 354 1.23 -11.75 -24.77
N GLU A 355 1.94 -12.17 -23.74
CA GLU A 355 3.40 -12.31 -23.73
C GLU A 355 3.79 -13.78 -23.88
N ASP A 356 5.01 -14.04 -24.33
CA ASP A 356 5.62 -15.36 -24.20
C ASP A 356 5.89 -15.65 -22.72
N PHE A 357 5.52 -16.84 -22.25
CA PHE A 357 5.74 -17.22 -20.86
C PHE A 357 7.23 -17.35 -20.50
N GLY A 358 7.51 -17.14 -19.21
CA GLY A 358 8.85 -17.23 -18.63
C GLY A 358 9.24 -15.95 -17.91
N GLU A 359 10.55 -15.70 -17.88
CA GLU A 359 11.12 -14.58 -17.15
C GLU A 359 12.07 -13.79 -18.04
N THR A 360 11.91 -12.47 -18.02
CA THR A 360 12.73 -11.54 -18.79
C THR A 360 13.51 -10.68 -17.82
N LEU A 361 14.85 -10.72 -17.87
CA LEU A 361 15.69 -9.84 -17.07
C LEU A 361 15.46 -8.40 -17.54
N ILE A 362 15.09 -7.51 -16.64
CA ILE A 362 14.80 -6.10 -16.93
C ILE A 362 15.64 -5.13 -16.10
N GLY A 363 16.38 -5.61 -15.10
CA GLY A 363 17.28 -4.75 -14.34
C GLY A 363 18.15 -5.49 -13.34
N VAL A 364 19.25 -4.82 -12.95
CA VAL A 364 20.11 -5.19 -11.83
C VAL A 364 20.43 -3.92 -11.07
N ILE A 365 20.28 -3.94 -9.75
CA ILE A 365 20.56 -2.81 -8.86
C ILE A 365 21.55 -3.24 -7.79
N ASP A 366 22.63 -2.47 -7.63
CA ASP A 366 23.54 -2.59 -6.49
C ASP A 366 22.80 -2.13 -5.21
N VAL A 367 22.69 -3.02 -4.22
CA VAL A 367 21.93 -2.77 -2.99
C VAL A 367 22.56 -1.67 -2.13
N ALA A 368 23.89 -1.53 -2.14
CA ALA A 368 24.59 -0.54 -1.33
C ALA A 368 24.44 0.87 -1.91
N THR A 369 24.63 1.00 -3.22
CA THR A 369 24.67 2.32 -3.88
C THR A 369 23.33 2.74 -4.48
N GLY A 370 22.43 1.80 -4.74
CA GLY A 370 21.22 2.04 -5.54
C GLY A 370 21.48 2.29 -7.02
N ARG A 371 22.72 2.10 -7.49
CA ARG A 371 23.05 2.22 -8.89
C ARG A 371 22.39 1.09 -9.68
N GLN A 372 21.55 1.48 -10.63
CA GLN A 372 21.01 0.57 -11.64
C GLN A 372 22.04 0.36 -12.75
N PHE A 373 22.16 -0.88 -13.23
CA PHE A 373 22.96 -1.19 -14.42
C PHE A 373 22.22 -0.74 -15.69
N ASP A 374 22.97 -0.19 -16.63
CA ASP A 374 22.46 0.14 -17.96
C ASP A 374 22.14 -1.12 -18.79
N GLU A 375 21.39 -0.93 -19.87
CA GLU A 375 20.91 -2.04 -20.70
C GLU A 375 22.03 -2.82 -21.39
N ASP A 376 23.14 -2.16 -21.77
CA ASP A 376 24.31 -2.81 -22.37
C ASP A 376 24.93 -3.81 -21.39
N ARG A 377 25.11 -3.40 -20.13
CA ARG A 377 25.64 -4.28 -19.08
C ARG A 377 24.70 -5.44 -18.77
N LEU A 378 23.39 -5.25 -18.87
CA LEU A 378 22.42 -6.33 -18.71
C LEU A 378 22.48 -7.34 -19.86
N ASP A 379 22.68 -6.86 -21.08
CA ASP A 379 22.85 -7.71 -22.27
C ASP A 379 24.15 -8.53 -22.17
N ASP A 380 25.24 -7.92 -21.69
CA ASP A 380 26.51 -8.61 -21.42
C ASP A 380 26.34 -9.70 -20.35
N ILE A 381 25.62 -9.42 -19.26
CA ILE A 381 25.31 -10.42 -18.21
C ILE A 381 24.55 -11.60 -18.82
N ALA A 382 23.53 -11.34 -19.63
CA ALA A 382 22.72 -12.38 -20.26
C ALA A 382 23.55 -13.25 -21.22
N LYS A 383 24.39 -12.62 -22.05
CA LYS A 383 25.28 -13.30 -22.97
C LYS A 383 26.31 -14.17 -22.24
N ASN A 384 27.03 -13.59 -21.29
CA ASN A 384 28.07 -14.30 -20.53
C ASN A 384 27.48 -15.47 -19.74
N PHE A 385 26.29 -15.30 -19.16
CA PHE A 385 25.62 -16.38 -18.44
C PHE A 385 25.21 -17.52 -19.39
N TYR A 386 24.71 -17.20 -20.58
CA TYR A 386 24.40 -18.21 -21.60
C TYR A 386 25.65 -18.98 -22.05
N GLU A 387 26.75 -18.29 -22.32
CA GLU A 387 28.03 -18.92 -22.72
C GLU A 387 28.56 -19.89 -21.65
N GLN A 388 28.36 -19.57 -20.37
CA GLN A 388 28.84 -20.39 -19.25
C GLN A 388 27.91 -21.54 -18.87
N SER A 389 26.59 -21.32 -18.96
CA SER A 389 25.59 -22.26 -18.41
C SER A 389 24.75 -22.98 -19.45
N GLY A 390 24.70 -22.48 -20.69
CA GLY A 390 23.76 -22.92 -21.73
C GLY A 390 22.31 -22.49 -21.49
N ILE A 391 22.01 -21.76 -20.40
CA ILE A 391 20.66 -21.32 -20.06
C ILE A 391 20.44 -19.92 -20.63
N LEU A 392 19.43 -19.78 -21.48
CA LEU A 392 19.05 -18.47 -22.04
C LEU A 392 18.46 -17.57 -20.95
N LEU A 393 19.01 -16.36 -20.83
CA LEU A 393 18.48 -15.28 -20.01
C LEU A 393 17.81 -14.26 -20.93
N LYS A 394 16.47 -14.25 -20.99
CA LYS A 394 15.74 -13.38 -21.92
C LYS A 394 15.95 -11.90 -21.58
N ARG A 395 16.03 -11.08 -22.62
CA ARG A 395 16.16 -9.62 -22.55
C ARG A 395 15.08 -8.97 -23.44
N PRO A 396 14.54 -7.81 -23.04
CA PRO A 396 13.56 -7.09 -23.84
C PRO A 396 14.21 -6.54 -25.12
N GLN A 397 13.40 -6.37 -26.18
CA GLN A 397 13.83 -5.67 -27.38
C GLN A 397 14.11 -4.19 -27.06
N GLN A 398 15.08 -3.61 -27.78
CA GLN A 398 15.52 -2.23 -27.57
C GLN A 398 15.59 -1.47 -28.90
N ILE A 399 15.30 -0.17 -28.84
CA ILE A 399 15.54 0.79 -29.90
C ILE A 399 16.50 1.84 -29.34
N LYS A 400 17.70 1.94 -29.91
CA LYS A 400 18.74 2.86 -29.43
C LYS A 400 18.77 4.15 -30.24
N ASN A 401 19.06 5.27 -29.57
CA ASN A 401 19.36 6.56 -30.17
C ASN A 401 18.29 7.08 -31.16
N ILE A 402 17.01 6.89 -30.84
CA ILE A 402 15.88 7.36 -31.66
C ILE A 402 15.46 8.77 -31.22
N PRO A 403 15.09 9.69 -32.13
CA PRO A 403 14.43 10.94 -31.75
C PRO A 403 13.11 10.66 -31.02
N PHE A 404 12.83 11.40 -29.95
CA PHE A 404 11.61 11.20 -29.17
C PHE A 404 10.33 11.36 -30.01
N GLY A 405 10.33 12.29 -30.98
CA GLY A 405 9.25 12.47 -31.96
C GLY A 405 8.92 11.19 -32.72
N ASP A 406 9.93 10.49 -33.22
CA ASP A 406 9.79 9.24 -33.98
C ASP A 406 9.32 8.09 -33.07
N LEU A 407 9.80 8.04 -31.83
CA LEU A 407 9.33 7.07 -30.85
C LEU A 407 7.83 7.22 -30.57
N LYS A 408 7.32 8.46 -30.49
CA LYS A 408 5.88 8.72 -30.35
C LYS A 408 5.06 8.22 -31.54
N GLN A 409 5.60 8.32 -32.77
CA GLN A 409 4.92 7.77 -33.95
C GLN A 409 4.88 6.24 -33.89
N ARG A 410 6.03 5.60 -33.61
CA ARG A 410 6.10 4.14 -33.44
C ARG A 410 5.15 3.63 -32.37
N LEU A 411 5.03 4.35 -31.25
CA LEU A 411 4.13 3.99 -30.15
C LEU A 411 2.68 3.76 -30.59
N LYS A 412 2.20 4.45 -31.63
CA LYS A 412 0.82 4.32 -32.13
C LYS A 412 0.56 2.95 -32.76
N GLU A 413 1.59 2.32 -33.31
CA GLU A 413 1.49 1.10 -34.12
C GLU A 413 1.80 -0.17 -33.33
N VAL A 414 2.44 -0.06 -32.15
CA VAL A 414 2.84 -1.25 -31.38
C VAL A 414 1.66 -1.91 -30.68
N LYS A 415 1.67 -3.26 -30.69
CA LYS A 415 0.68 -4.11 -30.01
C LYS A 415 1.12 -4.59 -28.61
N HIS A 416 2.30 -4.18 -28.14
CA HIS A 416 2.79 -4.43 -26.78
C HIS A 416 2.46 -3.27 -25.82
N GLU A 417 2.80 -3.38 -24.53
CA GLU A 417 2.38 -2.40 -23.50
C GLU A 417 2.97 -0.99 -23.74
N GLY A 418 4.16 -0.92 -24.31
CA GLY A 418 4.82 0.31 -24.71
C GLY A 418 6.32 0.24 -24.41
N PHE A 419 6.92 1.33 -23.96
CA PHE A 419 8.36 1.44 -23.73
C PHE A 419 8.71 1.99 -22.34
N MET A 420 9.82 1.52 -21.79
CA MET A 420 10.60 2.25 -20.78
C MET A 420 11.60 3.13 -21.54
N VAL A 421 11.59 4.44 -21.27
CA VAL A 421 12.34 5.42 -22.06
C VAL A 421 13.48 5.99 -21.23
N PHE A 422 14.69 5.90 -21.77
CA PHE A 422 15.93 6.36 -21.17
C PHE A 422 16.52 7.48 -22.01
N ASP A 423 17.21 8.41 -21.37
CA ASP A 423 18.03 9.38 -22.08
C ASP A 423 19.22 8.65 -22.71
N SER A 424 19.45 8.85 -24.01
CA SER A 424 20.46 8.06 -24.74
C SER A 424 21.90 8.38 -24.33
N GLN A 425 22.16 9.54 -23.75
CA GLN A 425 23.50 9.97 -23.35
C GLN A 425 23.79 9.59 -21.89
N SER A 426 22.95 10.04 -20.97
CA SER A 426 23.12 9.81 -19.53
C SER A 426 22.68 8.41 -19.08
N LYS A 427 21.91 7.69 -19.92
CA LYS A 427 21.27 6.41 -19.60
C LYS A 427 20.28 6.49 -18.43
N GLU A 428 19.85 7.70 -18.05
CA GLU A 428 18.87 7.89 -17.00
C GLU A 428 17.48 7.44 -17.46
N LEU A 429 16.76 6.68 -16.61
CA LEU A 429 15.36 6.32 -16.86
C LEU A 429 14.45 7.55 -16.71
N LEU A 430 13.86 8.00 -17.82
CA LEU A 430 13.04 9.20 -17.85
C LEU A 430 11.59 8.91 -17.47
N PHE A 431 10.93 7.99 -18.17
CA PHE A 431 9.51 7.68 -17.95
C PHE A 431 9.11 6.38 -18.64
N LYS A 432 7.87 5.95 -18.37
CA LYS A 432 7.19 4.90 -19.15
C LYS A 432 6.25 5.53 -20.17
N LEU A 433 6.28 5.04 -21.40
CA LEU A 433 5.42 5.45 -22.50
C LEU A 433 4.49 4.27 -22.84
N LYS A 434 3.17 4.46 -22.79
CA LYS A 434 2.18 3.38 -22.95
C LYS A 434 1.52 3.45 -24.30
N SER A 435 1.41 2.32 -24.98
CA SER A 435 0.78 2.27 -26.30
C SER A 435 -0.72 2.55 -26.20
N PRO A 436 -1.30 3.21 -27.22
CA PRO A 436 -2.75 3.36 -27.30
C PRO A 436 -3.49 2.01 -27.31
N PHE A 437 -2.94 1.01 -28.01
CA PHE A 437 -3.42 -0.39 -28.01
C PHE A 437 -3.59 -0.94 -26.58
N TYR A 438 -2.55 -0.83 -25.75
CA TYR A 438 -2.63 -1.29 -24.35
C TYR A 438 -3.63 -0.49 -23.53
N LEU A 439 -3.62 0.85 -23.67
CA LEU A 439 -4.46 1.74 -22.86
C LEU A 439 -5.94 1.51 -23.13
N ILE A 440 -6.34 1.36 -24.40
CA ILE A 440 -7.75 1.14 -24.76
C ILE A 440 -8.21 -0.26 -24.34
N SER A 441 -7.40 -1.31 -24.54
CA SER A 441 -7.71 -2.67 -24.08
C SER A 441 -7.88 -2.71 -22.56
N LYS A 442 -6.99 -2.05 -21.81
CA LYS A 442 -7.08 -1.96 -20.35
C LYS A 442 -8.32 -1.18 -19.90
N PHE A 443 -8.60 -0.07 -20.55
CA PHE A 443 -9.70 0.82 -20.18
C PHE A 443 -11.05 0.13 -20.35
N LEU A 444 -11.28 -0.50 -21.50
CA LEU A 444 -12.53 -1.17 -21.84
C LEU A 444 -12.62 -2.57 -21.25
N GLY A 445 -11.50 -3.30 -21.12
CA GLY A 445 -11.47 -4.62 -20.47
C GLY A 445 -11.96 -4.58 -19.02
N ARG A 446 -11.62 -3.51 -18.28
CA ARG A 446 -12.04 -3.26 -16.88
C ARG A 446 -13.44 -2.65 -16.75
N SER A 447 -14.29 -2.83 -17.74
CA SER A 447 -15.65 -2.33 -17.71
C SER A 447 -16.61 -3.31 -17.03
N ASN A 448 -17.65 -2.75 -16.43
CA ASN A 448 -18.78 -3.48 -15.88
C ASN A 448 -20.08 -2.74 -16.22
N ASP A 449 -21.22 -3.38 -15.98
CA ASP A 449 -22.55 -2.86 -16.35
C ASP A 449 -22.83 -1.44 -15.83
N LYS A 450 -22.20 -1.07 -14.70
CA LYS A 450 -22.40 0.25 -14.08
C LYS A 450 -21.63 1.37 -14.80
N ASN A 451 -20.58 1.04 -15.53
CA ASN A 451 -19.69 2.04 -16.13
C ASN A 451 -19.49 1.91 -17.64
N ILE A 452 -19.89 0.79 -18.25
CA ILE A 452 -19.66 0.52 -19.67
C ILE A 452 -20.28 1.61 -20.57
N THR A 453 -21.51 2.03 -20.30
CA THR A 453 -22.20 3.08 -21.08
C THR A 453 -21.41 4.38 -21.11
N LYS A 454 -20.81 4.79 -19.98
CA LYS A 454 -19.97 5.98 -19.91
C LYS A 454 -18.65 5.79 -20.66
N LYS A 455 -18.08 4.59 -20.64
CA LYS A 455 -16.82 4.27 -21.34
C LYS A 455 -16.99 4.15 -22.85
N LEU A 456 -18.19 3.82 -23.34
CA LEU A 456 -18.53 3.73 -24.76
C LEU A 456 -19.03 5.05 -25.36
N ASP A 457 -18.91 6.16 -24.63
CA ASP A 457 -19.23 7.49 -25.11
C ASP A 457 -18.13 8.01 -26.04
N LYS A 458 -18.44 8.12 -27.33
CA LYS A 458 -17.52 8.59 -28.37
C LYS A 458 -16.94 9.99 -28.10
N ARG A 459 -17.63 10.83 -27.32
CA ARG A 459 -17.15 12.18 -26.97
C ARG A 459 -15.91 12.19 -26.09
N HIS A 460 -15.49 11.02 -25.59
CA HIS A 460 -14.36 10.87 -24.67
C HIS A 460 -13.25 9.97 -25.22
N VAL A 461 -13.31 9.62 -26.51
CA VAL A 461 -12.37 8.71 -27.16
C VAL A 461 -12.03 9.27 -28.53
N ASP A 462 -10.77 9.16 -28.97
CA ASP A 462 -10.35 9.59 -30.31
C ASP A 462 -11.09 8.81 -31.41
N GLU A 463 -11.31 9.45 -32.56
CA GLU A 463 -12.13 8.93 -33.67
C GLU A 463 -11.63 7.60 -34.23
N GLU A 464 -10.33 7.32 -34.14
CA GLU A 464 -9.70 6.05 -34.54
C GLU A 464 -10.30 4.84 -33.81
N TYR A 465 -10.88 5.04 -32.63
CA TYR A 465 -11.53 3.99 -31.85
C TYR A 465 -13.03 3.88 -32.05
N TYR A 466 -13.66 4.76 -32.84
CA TYR A 466 -15.11 4.68 -33.09
C TYR A 466 -15.56 3.33 -33.65
N PRO A 467 -14.83 2.66 -34.57
CA PRO A 467 -15.18 1.31 -35.01
C PRO A 467 -15.21 0.30 -33.86
N LEU A 468 -14.25 0.36 -32.92
CA LEU A 468 -14.22 -0.52 -31.75
C LEU A 468 -15.41 -0.27 -30.83
N ILE A 469 -15.76 1.00 -30.60
CA ILE A 469 -16.92 1.36 -29.77
C ILE A 469 -18.21 0.82 -30.39
N GLU A 470 -18.40 0.94 -31.70
CA GLU A 470 -19.57 0.39 -32.39
C GLU A 470 -19.57 -1.15 -32.36
N HIS A 471 -18.41 -1.78 -32.54
CA HIS A 471 -18.29 -3.24 -32.42
C HIS A 471 -18.70 -3.74 -31.03
N ILE A 472 -18.29 -3.06 -29.95
CA ILE A 472 -18.71 -3.42 -28.59
C ILE A 472 -20.19 -3.17 -28.39
N LYS A 473 -20.75 -2.05 -28.87
CA LYS A 473 -22.19 -1.76 -28.76
C LYS A 473 -23.05 -2.80 -29.48
N ALA A 474 -22.63 -3.20 -30.68
CA ALA A 474 -23.32 -4.22 -31.46
C ALA A 474 -23.30 -5.60 -30.77
N ASN A 475 -22.32 -5.84 -29.90
CA ASN A 475 -22.13 -7.10 -29.18
C ASN A 475 -22.26 -6.93 -27.65
N GLN A 476 -22.99 -5.92 -27.17
CA GLN A 476 -22.90 -5.47 -25.78
C GLN A 476 -23.35 -6.53 -24.77
N ASP A 477 -24.42 -7.27 -25.06
CA ASP A 477 -24.92 -8.32 -24.16
C ASP A 477 -23.89 -9.43 -23.97
N THR A 478 -23.29 -9.91 -25.06
CA THR A 478 -22.19 -10.89 -25.03
C THR A 478 -20.99 -10.31 -24.31
N PHE A 479 -20.57 -9.09 -24.67
CA PHE A 479 -19.41 -8.43 -24.10
C PHE A 479 -19.54 -8.25 -22.58
N ASN A 480 -20.73 -7.93 -22.06
CA ASN A 480 -20.93 -7.75 -20.61
C ASN A 480 -20.78 -9.05 -19.83
N GLN A 481 -21.11 -10.20 -20.44
CA GLN A 481 -20.98 -11.53 -19.84
C GLN A 481 -19.53 -12.05 -19.82
N LEU A 482 -18.66 -11.48 -20.65
CA LEU A 482 -17.25 -11.85 -20.72
C LEU A 482 -16.50 -11.50 -19.42
N SER A 483 -15.56 -12.35 -19.04
CA SER A 483 -14.57 -12.04 -17.99
C SER A 483 -13.69 -10.85 -18.41
N GLU A 484 -12.95 -10.23 -17.48
CA GLU A 484 -12.02 -9.12 -17.83
C GLU A 484 -11.04 -9.54 -18.95
N LEU A 485 -10.59 -10.80 -18.93
CA LEU A 485 -9.64 -11.35 -19.90
C LEU A 485 -10.28 -11.59 -21.25
N ASP A 486 -11.48 -12.17 -21.27
CA ASP A 486 -12.19 -12.42 -22.53
C ASP A 486 -12.60 -11.09 -23.18
N LYS A 487 -12.92 -10.06 -22.39
CA LYS A 487 -13.13 -8.69 -22.90
C LYS A 487 -11.87 -8.13 -23.55
N ILE A 488 -10.71 -8.29 -22.90
CA ILE A 488 -9.43 -7.84 -23.46
C ILE A 488 -9.15 -8.56 -24.78
N GLN A 489 -9.30 -9.89 -24.82
CA GLN A 489 -9.11 -10.68 -26.04
C GLN A 489 -10.07 -10.25 -27.15
N PHE A 490 -11.35 -10.04 -26.83
CA PHE A 490 -12.37 -9.54 -27.75
C PHE A 490 -11.94 -8.20 -28.39
N ILE A 491 -11.48 -7.25 -27.57
CA ILE A 491 -10.99 -5.95 -28.03
C ILE A 491 -9.76 -6.10 -28.93
N GLN A 492 -8.79 -6.91 -28.52
CA GLN A 492 -7.52 -7.05 -29.23
C GLN A 492 -7.65 -7.76 -30.57
N VAL A 493 -8.54 -8.76 -30.67
CA VAL A 493 -8.88 -9.40 -31.95
C VAL A 493 -9.43 -8.36 -32.90
N PHE A 494 -10.40 -7.54 -32.48
CA PHE A 494 -10.95 -6.48 -33.32
C PHE A 494 -9.87 -5.47 -33.75
N LEU A 495 -9.08 -4.96 -32.81
CA LEU A 495 -7.99 -4.01 -33.10
C LEU A 495 -6.93 -4.59 -34.05
N SER A 496 -6.80 -5.91 -34.16
CA SER A 496 -5.88 -6.54 -35.11
C SER A 496 -6.40 -6.59 -36.55
N THR A 497 -7.68 -6.28 -36.76
CA THR A 497 -8.36 -6.26 -38.07
C THR A 497 -8.51 -4.85 -38.67
N LEU A 498 -8.28 -3.82 -37.84
CA LEU A 498 -8.10 -2.43 -38.28
C LEU A 498 -6.67 -2.25 -38.80
#